data_AF-A0A6N8Z9I9-F1
#
_entry.id   AF-A0A6N8Z9I9-F1
#
_cell.length_a   1.000
_cell.length_b   1.000
_cell.length_c   1.000
_cell.angle_alpha   90.00
_cell.angle_beta   90.00
_cell.angle_gamma   90.00
#
_symmetry.space_group_name_H-M   'P 1'
#
loop_
_entity.id
_entity.type
_entity.pdbx_description
1 polymer ?
#
loop_
_entity_poly.entity_id
_entity_poly.type
_entity_poly.pdbx_seq_one_letter_code
_entity_poly.pdbx_strand_id
1 'polypeptide(L)' 'MSRNKKADIIIPTPEEDAVINAGIADDPDTDELSDEWFANAKSSAEAVPHILERYRRAIAERKSRDDETRRSLTA' A
#
# COMPACT_ATOMS: atom_id res chain seq x y z
N MET A 1 -11.83 14.64 -20.23
CA MET A 1 -11.87 14.14 -18.85
C MET A 1 -10.44 13.89 -18.40
N SER A 2 -9.93 14.66 -17.43
CA SER A 2 -8.51 14.66 -17.05
C SER A 2 -8.18 13.45 -16.17
N ARG A 3 -7.12 12.71 -16.53
CA ARG A 3 -6.56 11.58 -15.77
C ARG A 3 -5.93 12.11 -14.47
N ASN A 4 -6.19 11.43 -13.35
CA ASN A 4 -5.64 11.65 -12.00
C ASN A 4 -4.42 12.58 -11.93
N LYS A 5 -4.60 13.77 -11.36
CA LYS A 5 -3.49 14.50 -10.75
C LYS A 5 -3.08 13.71 -9.51
N LYS A 6 -1.90 13.06 -9.54
CA LYS A 6 -1.23 12.65 -8.30
C LYS A 6 -1.08 13.92 -7.47
N ALA A 7 -1.53 13.90 -6.21
CA ALA A 7 -1.25 15.02 -5.32
C ALA A 7 0.26 15.24 -5.29
N ASP A 8 0.70 16.51 -5.32
CA ASP A 8 2.10 16.83 -5.10
C ASP A 8 2.49 16.27 -3.73
N ILE A 9 3.44 15.34 -3.71
CA ILE A 9 3.91 14.72 -2.48
C ILE A 9 4.81 15.74 -1.80
N ILE A 10 4.42 16.18 -0.60
CA ILE A 10 5.25 17.05 0.24
C ILE A 10 6.16 16.13 1.06
N ILE A 11 7.46 16.21 0.80
CA ILE A 11 8.47 15.50 1.57
C ILE A 11 8.86 16.40 2.76
N PRO A 12 8.83 15.90 4.00
CA PRO A 12 9.27 16.67 5.16
C PRO A 12 10.72 17.16 5.02
N THR A 13 11.02 18.34 5.56
CA THR A 13 12.42 18.73 5.78
C THR A 13 13.07 17.85 6.84
N PRO A 14 14.41 17.81 6.94
CA PRO A 14 15.10 17.05 7.99
C PRO A 14 14.65 17.42 9.41
N GLU A 15 14.36 18.71 9.66
CA GLU A 15 13.86 19.19 10.94
C GLU A 15 12.44 18.71 11.22
N GLU A 16 11.57 18.76 10.21
CA GLU A 16 10.20 18.24 10.31
C GLU A 16 10.19 16.73 10.54
N ASP A 17 11.05 15.99 9.83
CA ASP A 17 11.23 14.55 10.00
C ASP A 17 11.72 14.20 11.41
N ALA A 18 12.67 14.98 11.95
CA ALA A 18 13.15 14.79 13.33
C ALA A 18 12.04 15.01 14.37
N VAL A 19 11.18 16.02 14.18
CA VAL A 19 10.03 16.27 15.07
C VAL A 19 8.98 15.16 14.97
N ILE A 20 8.71 14.65 13.76
CA ILE A 20 7.81 13.51 13.55
C ILE A 20 8.34 12.27 14.26
N ASN A 21 9.62 11.94 14.07
CA ASN A 21 10.24 10.78 14.70
C ASN A 21 10.28 10.90 16.24
N ALA A 22 10.51 12.09 16.78
CA ALA A 22 10.43 12.32 18.23
C ALA A 22 9.01 12.08 18.77
N GLY A 23 7.98 12.57 18.06
CA GLY A 23 6.58 12.35 18.43
C GLY A 23 6.17 10.87 18.36
N ILE A 24 6.67 10.12 17.37
CA ILE A 24 6.45 8.67 17.25
C ILE A 24 7.10 7.93 18.44
N ALA A 25 8.32 8.33 18.84
CA ALA A 25 9.02 7.70 19.95
C ALA A 25 8.40 8.01 21.32
N ASP A 26 7.76 9.17 21.47
CA ASP A 26 7.07 9.56 22.70
C ASP A 26 5.66 8.94 22.84
N ASP A 27 5.14 8.28 21.79
CA ASP A 27 3.83 7.64 21.80
C ASP A 27 3.88 6.26 22.50
N PRO A 28 3.23 6.08 23.66
CA PRO A 28 3.25 4.82 24.39
C PRO A 28 2.50 3.68 23.68
N ASP A 29 1.65 3.98 22.70
CA ASP A 29 0.97 2.98 21.87
C ASP A 29 1.80 2.56 20.65
N THR A 30 2.96 3.18 20.43
CA THR A 30 3.87 2.85 19.33
C THR A 30 4.96 1.88 19.81
N ASP A 31 4.85 0.63 19.36
CA ASP A 31 5.91 -0.37 19.49
C ASP A 31 6.62 -0.58 18.16
N GLU A 32 7.96 -0.56 18.17
CA GLU A 32 8.73 -0.99 17.01
C GLU A 32 8.69 -2.51 16.85
N LEU A 33 8.29 -2.98 15.67
CA LEU A 33 8.14 -4.40 15.40
C LEU A 33 9.50 -5.04 15.08
N SER A 34 9.89 -6.02 15.90
CA SER A 34 11.14 -6.76 15.72
C SER A 34 11.05 -7.85 14.64
N ASP A 35 12.21 -8.31 14.17
CA ASP A 35 12.29 -9.45 13.23
C ASP A 35 11.64 -10.73 13.80
N GLU A 36 11.74 -10.94 15.12
CA GLU A 36 11.09 -12.07 15.79
C GLU A 36 9.56 -11.99 15.70
N TRP A 37 8.99 -10.79 15.78
CA TRP A 37 7.56 -10.59 15.57
C TRP A 37 7.17 -11.01 14.14
N PHE A 38 7.93 -10.57 13.13
CA PHE A 38 7.68 -10.92 11.73
C PHE A 38 7.85 -12.42 11.46
N ALA A 39 8.80 -13.08 12.10
CA ALA A 39 9.00 -14.52 11.97
C ALA A 39 7.78 -15.34 12.45
N ASN A 40 7.01 -14.79 13.39
CA ASN A 40 5.82 -15.42 13.95
C ASN A 40 4.51 -14.90 13.32
N ALA A 41 4.57 -13.90 12.44
CA ALA A 41 3.39 -13.31 11.83
C ALA A 41 2.71 -14.27 10.85
N LYS A 42 1.38 -14.33 10.91
CA LYS A 42 0.57 -15.11 9.96
C LYS A 42 0.57 -14.45 8.58
N SER A 43 0.58 -15.27 7.54
CA SER A 43 0.39 -14.76 6.18
C SER A 43 -0.98 -14.10 6.01
N SER A 44 -1.10 -13.12 5.12
CA SER A 44 -2.39 -12.45 4.86
C SER A 44 -3.49 -13.39 4.36
N ALA A 45 -3.10 -14.49 3.69
CA ALA A 45 -4.04 -15.51 3.25
C ALA A 45 -4.72 -16.21 4.43
N GLU A 46 -4.01 -16.38 5.54
CA GLU A 46 -4.54 -16.98 6.76
C GLU A 46 -5.24 -15.94 7.64
N ALA A 47 -4.60 -14.80 7.89
CA ALA A 47 -5.11 -13.80 8.84
C ALA A 47 -6.33 -13.03 8.31
N VAL A 48 -6.35 -12.68 7.01
CA VAL A 48 -7.37 -11.80 6.42
C VAL A 48 -7.77 -12.24 5.00
N PRO A 49 -8.35 -13.45 4.84
CA PRO A 49 -8.60 -14.05 3.52
C PRO A 49 -9.49 -13.21 2.60
N HIS A 50 -10.50 -12.52 3.14
CA HIS A 50 -11.42 -11.69 2.37
C HIS A 50 -10.74 -10.46 1.71
N ILE A 51 -9.71 -9.90 2.37
CA ILE A 51 -8.92 -8.79 1.80
C ILE A 51 -8.11 -9.31 0.60
N LEU A 52 -7.48 -10.48 0.76
CA LEU A 52 -6.71 -11.09 -0.32
C LEU A 52 -7.58 -11.45 -1.53
N GLU A 53 -8.79 -11.95 -1.30
CA GLU A 53 -9.76 -12.22 -2.37
C GLU A 53 -10.13 -10.95 -3.13
N ARG A 54 -10.47 -9.87 -2.40
CA ARG A 54 -10.78 -8.56 -2.99
C ARG A 54 -9.62 -8.06 -3.84
N TYR A 55 -8.39 -8.16 -3.35
CA TYR A 55 -7.19 -7.76 -4.06
C TYR A 55 -7.00 -8.56 -5.35
N ARG A 56 -7.13 -9.88 -5.29
CA ARG A 56 -7.02 -10.77 -6.46
C ARG A 56 -8.05 -10.43 -7.53
N ARG A 57 -9.30 -10.18 -7.14
CA ARG A 57 -10.36 -9.76 -8.05
C ARG A 57 -10.01 -8.44 -8.76
N ALA A 58 -9.57 -7.43 -8.01
CA ALA A 58 -9.20 -6.14 -8.58
C ALA A 58 -8.04 -6.24 -9.59
N ILE A 59 -7.06 -7.12 -9.33
CA ILE A 59 -5.98 -7.39 -10.29
C ILE A 59 -6.50 -8.04 -11.56
N ALA A 60 -7.37 -9.05 -11.43
CA ALA A 60 -7.94 -9.75 -12.58
C ALA A 60 -8.75 -8.80 -13.48
N GLU A 61 -9.57 -7.94 -12.87
CA GLU A 61 -10.35 -6.91 -13.57
C GLU A 61 -9.43 -5.92 -14.31
N ARG A 62 -8.35 -5.46 -13.67
CA ARG A 62 -7.38 -4.56 -14.31
C ARG A 62 -6.75 -5.23 -15.54
N LYS A 63 -6.28 -6.47 -15.39
CA LYS A 63 -5.68 -7.22 -16.51
C LYS A 63 -6.66 -7.40 -17.66
N SER A 64 -7.92 -7.75 -17.37
CA SER A 64 -8.95 -7.90 -18.41
C SER A 64 -9.18 -6.61 -19.20
N ARG A 65 -9.21 -5.46 -18.50
CA ARG A 65 -9.37 -4.14 -19.14
C ARG A 65 -8.16 -3.78 -20.01
N ASP A 66 -6.96 -4.07 -19.53
CA ASP A 66 -5.73 -3.81 -20.28
C ASP A 66 -5.67 -4.69 -21.56
N ASP A 67 -6.09 -5.94 -21.47
CA ASP A 67 -6.19 -6.86 -22.62
C ASP A 67 -7.24 -6.42 -23.64
N GLU A 68 -8.40 -5.95 -23.19
CA GLU A 68 -9.44 -5.40 -24.05
C GLU A 68 -8.95 -4.14 -24.79
N THR A 69 -8.28 -3.25 -24.05
CA THR A 69 -7.66 -2.04 -24.61
C THR A 69 -6.64 -2.43 -25.68
N ARG A 70 -5.79 -3.43 -25.41
CA ARG A 70 -4.78 -3.90 -26.36
C ARG A 70 -5.41 -4.49 -27.63
N ARG A 71 -6.50 -5.26 -27.52
CA ARG A 71 -7.24 -5.80 -28.67
C ARG A 71 -7.85 -4.69 -29.53
N SER A 72 -8.40 -3.65 -28.90
CA SER A 72 -9.02 -2.52 -29.61
C SER A 72 -8.03 -1.62 -30.38
N LEU A 73 -6.74 -1.66 -30.02
CA LEU A 73 -5.66 -0.92 -30.68
C LEU A 73 -5.06 -1.67 -31.89
N THR A 74 -5.33 -2.96 -32.01
CA THR A 74 -4.77 -3.83 -33.07
C THR A 74 -5.77 -4.24 -34.15
N ALA A 75 -7.03 -3.79 -34.03
CA ALA A 75 -8.11 -3.99 -35.00
C ALA A 75 -8.33 -2.71 -35.81
#